data_AF-A0AAC8WBU9-F1
#
_entry.id   AF-A0AAC8WBU9-F1
#
_cell.length_a   1.000
_cell.length_b   1.000
_cell.length_c   1.000
_cell.angle_alpha   90.00
_cell.angle_beta   90.00
_cell.angle_gamma   90.00
#
_symmetry.space_group_name_H-M   'P 1'
#
loop_
_entity.id
_entity.type
_entity.pdbx_description
1 polymer ?
#
loop_
_entity_poly.entity_id
_entity_poly.type
_entity_poly.pdbx_seq_one_letter_code
_entity_poly.pdbx_strand_id
1 'polypeptide(L)'
;MKKLSIIGFALLAVVTLSACSNSKTKQKADQSTKPTKYVKLINENNQTKLVTKKGSITFYKTYRGTSYDNNGKKRFDMALYSFKATNNSDKMLTAGQIVNNTKLLASAKVDGKDKKLDQPLAYSSAYTNKNANEQAKLNRYEQSWENEPIRPHQTIIVTSPDAFQLVDNGNNEDLLVVTQDNYTNKSVISQKHNKLSLSQIHAKKVNKAIDIVK
;
A
#
# COMPACT_ATOMS: atom_id res chain seq x y z
N MET A 1 -29.94 -13.68 -77.01
CA MET A 1 -30.09 -13.72 -75.55
C MET A 1 -28.76 -13.35 -74.90
N LYS A 2 -28.79 -12.35 -73.99
CA LYS A 2 -27.96 -12.10 -72.77
C LYS A 2 -26.49 -12.60 -72.76
N LYS A 3 -25.44 -11.89 -72.36
CA LYS A 3 -25.08 -10.55 -71.83
C LYS A 3 -23.53 -10.50 -71.98
N LEU A 4 -22.88 -9.44 -72.49
CA LEU A 4 -22.13 -8.41 -71.72
C LEU A 4 -21.42 -8.99 -70.47
N SER A 5 -20.14 -8.77 -70.17
CA SER A 5 -19.15 -7.72 -70.48
C SER A 5 -17.88 -8.12 -69.69
N ILE A 6 -16.68 -8.20 -70.29
CA ILE A 6 -15.64 -7.15 -70.37
C ILE A 6 -14.92 -6.88 -69.02
N ILE A 7 -13.61 -7.22 -69.02
CA ILE A 7 -12.44 -6.51 -68.41
C ILE A 7 -12.44 -6.38 -66.87
N GLY A 8 -11.36 -6.62 -66.13
CA GLY A 8 -9.95 -6.84 -66.43
C GLY A 8 -9.13 -6.51 -65.18
N PHE A 9 -7.82 -6.76 -65.27
CA PHE A 9 -6.72 -6.20 -64.46
C PHE A 9 -6.85 -6.26 -62.92
N ALA A 10 -5.96 -7.00 -62.26
CA ALA A 10 -4.62 -6.50 -61.93
C ALA A 10 -3.89 -7.46 -60.97
N LEU A 11 -2.60 -7.59 -61.23
CA LEU A 11 -1.55 -8.21 -60.44
C LEU A 11 -1.53 -7.69 -58.99
N LEU A 12 -1.22 -8.56 -58.02
CA LEU A 12 -0.43 -8.14 -56.85
C LEU A 12 0.64 -9.18 -56.56
N ALA A 13 1.87 -8.71 -56.71
CA ALA A 13 3.11 -9.43 -56.55
C ALA A 13 3.31 -9.93 -55.12
N VAL A 14 3.84 -11.15 -55.01
CA VAL A 14 4.39 -11.72 -53.79
C VAL A 14 5.91 -11.60 -53.86
N VAL A 15 6.46 -10.55 -53.25
CA VAL A 15 7.87 -10.38 -52.88
C VAL A 15 7.89 -9.23 -51.84
N THR A 16 8.60 -9.25 -50.71
CA THR A 16 9.88 -9.86 -50.33
C THR A 16 10.02 -9.94 -48.81
N LEU A 17 10.88 -10.87 -48.41
CA LEU A 17 11.66 -10.98 -47.17
C LEU A 17 12.08 -9.69 -46.43
N SER A 18 12.33 -9.95 -45.15
CA SER A 18 13.43 -9.49 -44.29
C SER A 18 13.35 -8.17 -43.50
N ALA A 19 13.87 -8.34 -42.27
CA ALA A 19 14.48 -7.37 -41.37
C ALA A 19 13.61 -6.78 -40.24
N CYS A 20 14.05 -7.17 -39.04
CA CYS A 20 14.29 -6.27 -37.91
C CYS A 20 13.08 -5.49 -37.37
N SER A 21 12.47 -6.07 -36.35
CA SER A 21 12.11 -5.27 -35.18
C SER A 21 12.23 -6.14 -33.94
N ASN A 22 13.40 -6.04 -33.30
CA ASN A 22 13.52 -6.13 -31.85
C ASN A 22 12.61 -5.06 -31.20
N SER A 23 11.30 -5.24 -31.27
CA SER A 23 10.41 -4.59 -30.33
C SER A 23 10.45 -5.44 -29.06
N LYS A 24 11.47 -5.18 -28.24
CA LYS A 24 11.18 -5.06 -26.82
C LYS A 24 10.01 -4.10 -26.76
N THR A 25 8.79 -4.61 -26.68
CA THR A 25 7.68 -3.89 -26.12
C THR A 25 8.17 -3.54 -24.72
N LYS A 26 8.81 -2.37 -24.60
CA LYS A 26 8.84 -1.62 -23.36
C LYS A 26 7.40 -1.67 -22.93
N GLN A 27 7.09 -2.50 -21.93
CA GLN A 27 5.87 -2.34 -21.17
C GLN A 27 5.78 -0.84 -20.94
N LYS A 28 4.75 -0.21 -21.52
CA LYS A 28 4.46 1.19 -21.23
C LYS A 28 4.54 1.27 -19.72
N ALA A 29 5.51 2.03 -19.20
CA ALA A 29 5.63 2.28 -17.78
C ALA A 29 4.22 2.61 -17.31
N ASP A 30 3.72 1.77 -16.42
CA ASP A 30 2.31 1.69 -16.15
C ASP A 30 1.80 3.10 -15.79
N GLN A 31 0.64 3.49 -16.34
CA GLN A 31 -0.03 4.75 -15.95
C GLN A 31 -0.37 4.78 -14.43
N SER A 32 -0.13 3.66 -13.74
CA SER A 32 0.00 3.43 -12.31
C SER A 32 0.41 4.65 -11.48
N THR A 33 1.49 5.36 -11.84
CA THR A 33 2.07 6.42 -10.98
C THR A 33 1.42 7.79 -11.07
N LYS A 34 0.52 8.05 -12.04
CA LYS A 34 -0.16 9.35 -12.13
C LYS A 34 -1.10 9.55 -10.93
N PRO A 35 -1.01 10.71 -10.22
CA PRO A 35 -1.87 11.01 -9.09
C PRO A 35 -3.35 10.99 -9.50
N THR A 36 -4.15 10.12 -8.85
CA THR A 36 -5.59 10.00 -9.09
C THR A 36 -6.40 10.52 -7.92
N LYS A 37 -7.70 10.78 -8.15
CA LYS A 37 -8.66 11.02 -7.05
C LYS A 37 -8.71 9.81 -6.12
N TYR A 38 -8.49 8.61 -6.66
CA TYR A 38 -8.45 7.35 -5.92
C TYR A 38 -7.09 7.13 -5.23
N VAL A 39 -7.14 6.44 -4.09
CA VAL A 39 -6.00 5.85 -3.41
C VAL A 39 -5.58 4.60 -4.15
N LYS A 40 -4.29 4.53 -4.52
CA LYS A 40 -3.67 3.36 -5.14
C LYS A 40 -2.55 2.85 -4.24
N LEU A 41 -2.57 1.57 -3.91
CA LEU A 41 -1.46 0.84 -3.31
C LEU A 41 -0.58 0.28 -4.43
N ILE A 42 0.61 0.86 -4.58
CA ILE A 42 1.54 0.56 -5.67
C ILE A 42 2.78 -0.10 -5.08
N ASN A 43 3.32 -1.08 -5.80
CA ASN A 43 4.57 -1.73 -5.49
C ASN A 43 5.51 -1.72 -6.70
N GLU A 44 6.41 -0.74 -6.75
CA GLU A 44 7.29 -0.51 -7.91
C GLU A 44 8.67 -0.05 -7.44
N ASN A 45 9.73 -0.36 -8.20
CA ASN A 45 11.09 0.12 -7.94
C ASN A 45 11.58 -0.13 -6.50
N ASN A 46 11.28 -1.32 -5.94
CA ASN A 46 11.61 -1.69 -4.56
C ASN A 46 11.00 -0.74 -3.50
N GLN A 47 9.87 -0.12 -3.82
CA GLN A 47 9.15 0.79 -2.94
C GLN A 47 7.67 0.47 -2.96
N THR A 48 7.09 0.34 -1.78
CA THR A 48 5.64 0.21 -1.61
C THR A 48 5.07 1.54 -1.12
N LYS A 49 3.99 2.02 -1.74
CA LYS A 49 3.39 3.31 -1.40
C LYS A 49 1.90 3.39 -1.70
N LEU A 50 1.19 4.20 -0.93
CA LEU A 50 -0.13 4.72 -1.26
C LEU A 50 0.04 6.06 -2.00
N VAL A 51 -0.68 6.25 -3.11
CA VAL A 51 -0.60 7.48 -3.92
C VAL A 51 -1.98 8.07 -4.17
N THR A 52 -2.09 9.40 -4.01
CA THR A 52 -3.26 10.21 -4.40
C THR A 52 -2.80 11.53 -5.05
N LYS A 53 -3.75 12.35 -5.49
CA LYS A 53 -3.48 13.75 -5.88
C LYS A 53 -2.90 14.64 -4.79
N LYS A 54 -3.17 14.33 -3.50
CA LYS A 54 -2.72 15.15 -2.37
C LYS A 54 -1.28 14.85 -1.97
N GLY A 55 -0.75 13.69 -2.36
CA GLY A 55 0.58 13.26 -1.95
C GLY A 55 0.77 11.74 -1.98
N SER A 56 1.71 11.26 -1.17
CA SER A 56 2.02 9.84 -1.07
C SER A 56 2.41 9.40 0.33
N ILE A 57 2.10 8.17 0.67
CA ILE A 57 2.52 7.50 1.90
C ILE A 57 3.40 6.32 1.51
N THR A 58 4.70 6.42 1.76
CA THR A 58 5.67 5.37 1.43
C THR A 58 5.97 4.52 2.64
N PHE A 59 5.93 3.20 2.51
CA PHE A 59 6.38 2.28 3.54
C PHE A 59 7.88 2.50 3.80
N TYR A 60 8.25 2.80 5.05
CA TYR A 60 9.61 3.18 5.41
C TYR A 60 10.33 2.09 6.18
N LYS A 61 9.82 1.74 7.37
CA LYS A 61 10.41 0.71 8.22
C LYS A 61 9.35 -0.27 8.70
N THR A 62 9.79 -1.49 8.96
CA THR A 62 8.95 -2.53 9.53
C THR A 62 9.65 -3.24 10.67
N TYR A 63 8.88 -3.50 11.73
CA TYR A 63 9.27 -4.41 12.79
C TYR A 63 8.31 -5.60 12.78
N ARG A 64 8.83 -6.81 12.92
CA ARG A 64 8.04 -8.02 13.16
C ARG A 64 8.45 -8.59 14.50
N GLY A 65 7.47 -8.96 15.31
CA GLY A 65 7.72 -9.52 16.63
C GLY A 65 6.43 -9.95 17.32
N THR A 66 6.48 -10.07 18.64
CA THR A 66 5.34 -10.52 19.44
C THR A 66 4.67 -9.34 20.14
N SER A 67 3.34 -9.38 20.21
CA SER A 67 2.51 -8.51 21.05
C SER A 67 2.28 -9.09 22.44
N TYR A 68 2.12 -8.22 23.43
CA TYR A 68 1.91 -8.56 24.83
C TYR A 68 0.61 -7.90 25.35
N ASP A 69 -0.04 -8.56 26.29
CA ASP A 69 -1.13 -7.96 27.07
C ASP A 69 -0.61 -7.09 28.22
N ASN A 70 -1.54 -6.47 28.96
CA ASN A 70 -1.21 -5.59 30.09
C ASN A 70 -0.50 -6.32 31.25
N ASN A 71 -0.56 -7.65 31.29
CA ASN A 71 0.13 -8.49 32.28
C ASN A 71 1.50 -8.99 31.75
N GLY A 72 1.90 -8.59 30.54
CA GLY A 72 3.14 -9.02 29.90
C GLY A 72 3.09 -10.42 29.30
N LYS A 73 1.89 -11.02 29.14
CA LYS A 73 1.73 -12.31 28.49
C LYS A 73 1.69 -12.14 26.97
N LYS A 74 2.38 -13.02 26.26
CA LYS A 74 2.36 -13.07 24.78
C LYS A 74 0.94 -13.30 24.28
N ARG A 75 0.52 -12.55 23.25
CA ARG A 75 -0.78 -12.70 22.60
C ARG A 75 -0.67 -13.18 21.16
N PHE A 76 -0.12 -12.36 20.28
CA PHE A 76 -0.07 -12.62 18.85
C PHE A 76 1.27 -12.21 18.26
N ASP A 77 1.67 -12.84 17.16
CA ASP A 77 2.68 -12.25 16.29
C ASP A 77 2.11 -11.00 15.61
N MET A 78 2.97 -10.02 15.36
CA MET A 78 2.57 -8.73 14.86
C MET A 78 3.61 -8.11 13.93
N ALA A 79 3.14 -7.21 13.07
CA ALA A 79 3.96 -6.31 12.29
C ALA A 79 3.58 -4.85 12.57
N LEU A 80 4.61 -4.01 12.74
CA LEU A 80 4.50 -2.56 12.80
C LEU A 80 5.09 -1.95 11.53
N TYR A 81 4.52 -0.84 11.09
CA TYR A 81 5.07 -0.06 9.99
C TYR A 81 5.12 1.42 10.34
N SER A 82 6.23 2.05 9.94
CA SER A 82 6.28 3.50 9.78
C SER A 82 6.30 3.87 8.31
N PHE A 83 5.90 5.11 8.05
CA PHE A 83 5.69 5.63 6.73
C PHE A 83 6.32 6.99 6.57
N LYS A 84 6.86 7.26 5.39
CA LYS A 84 7.16 8.62 4.95
C LYS A 84 5.93 9.20 4.28
N ALA A 85 5.29 10.16 4.94
CA ALA A 85 4.11 10.85 4.44
C ALA A 85 4.53 12.17 3.80
N THR A 86 4.35 12.28 2.49
CA THR A 86 4.68 13.47 1.69
C THR A 86 3.41 14.18 1.27
N ASN A 87 3.25 15.43 1.71
CA ASN A 87 2.15 16.31 1.30
C ASN A 87 2.57 17.10 0.06
N ASN A 88 1.93 16.87 -1.08
CA ASN A 88 2.19 17.58 -2.34
C ASN A 88 1.18 18.70 -2.60
N SER A 89 0.29 18.98 -1.66
CA SER A 89 -0.72 20.04 -1.78
C SER A 89 -0.23 21.35 -1.16
N ASP A 90 -0.93 22.44 -1.48
CA ASP A 90 -0.66 23.77 -0.92
C ASP A 90 -1.37 24.01 0.43
N LYS A 91 -1.97 22.97 1.01
CA LYS A 91 -2.67 23.04 2.31
C LYS A 91 -1.95 22.16 3.32
N MET A 92 -2.07 22.51 4.59
CA MET A 92 -1.66 21.61 5.68
C MET A 92 -2.61 20.40 5.72
N LEU A 93 -2.06 19.20 5.72
CA LEU A 93 -2.82 17.94 5.71
C LEU A 93 -2.20 16.93 6.67
N THR A 94 -2.98 15.96 7.16
CA THR A 94 -2.47 14.78 7.87
C THR A 94 -2.27 13.61 6.90
N ALA A 95 -1.62 12.53 7.36
CA ALA A 95 -1.40 11.34 6.51
C ALA A 95 -2.72 10.70 6.07
N GLY A 96 -3.69 10.57 6.98
CA GLY A 96 -5.05 10.13 6.67
C GLY A 96 -5.70 10.97 5.57
N GLN A 97 -5.61 12.30 5.68
CA GLN A 97 -6.16 13.21 4.68
C GLN A 97 -5.46 13.10 3.32
N ILE A 98 -4.15 12.88 3.27
CA ILE A 98 -3.39 12.60 2.04
C ILE A 98 -3.98 11.38 1.33
N VAL A 99 -4.31 10.33 2.07
CA VAL A 99 -4.93 9.10 1.52
C VAL A 99 -6.46 9.11 1.60
N ASN A 100 -7.08 10.29 1.56
CA ASN A 100 -8.55 10.43 1.52
C ASN A 100 -9.28 9.68 2.64
N ASN A 101 -8.74 9.69 3.85
CA ASN A 101 -9.29 9.03 5.04
C ASN A 101 -9.53 7.52 4.79
N THR A 102 -8.56 6.90 4.12
CA THR A 102 -8.46 5.45 4.01
C THR A 102 -7.41 4.94 4.99
N LYS A 103 -7.57 3.69 5.40
CA LYS A 103 -6.62 2.99 6.26
C LYS A 103 -6.20 1.66 5.65
N LEU A 104 -5.14 1.11 6.22
CA LEU A 104 -4.63 -0.21 5.88
C LEU A 104 -5.20 -1.23 6.87
N LEU A 105 -5.59 -2.40 6.37
CA LEU A 105 -6.11 -3.49 7.20
C LEU A 105 -5.50 -4.82 6.74
N ALA A 106 -5.03 -5.62 7.69
CA ALA A 106 -4.53 -6.95 7.39
C ALA A 106 -5.69 -7.94 7.19
N SER A 107 -5.51 -8.87 6.26
CA SER A 107 -6.46 -9.94 5.98
C SER A 107 -5.73 -11.24 5.72
N ALA A 108 -6.34 -12.34 6.12
CA ALA A 108 -5.84 -13.69 5.88
C ALA A 108 -6.90 -14.51 5.13
N LYS A 109 -6.46 -15.46 4.31
CA LYS A 109 -7.39 -16.43 3.71
C LYS A 109 -7.68 -17.55 4.71
N VAL A 110 -8.95 -17.70 5.08
CA VAL A 110 -9.44 -18.80 5.91
C VAL A 110 -10.57 -19.48 5.15
N ASP A 111 -10.40 -20.79 4.89
CA ASP A 111 -11.33 -21.60 4.08
C ASP A 111 -11.62 -20.99 2.69
N GLY A 112 -10.59 -20.41 2.06
CA GLY A 112 -10.69 -19.77 0.75
C GLY A 112 -11.35 -18.39 0.74
N LYS A 113 -11.76 -17.86 1.89
CA LYS A 113 -12.37 -16.52 2.02
C LYS A 113 -11.42 -15.55 2.72
N ASP A 114 -11.37 -14.31 2.24
CA ASP A 114 -10.64 -13.24 2.92
C ASP A 114 -11.34 -12.91 4.24
N LYS A 115 -10.70 -13.22 5.37
CA LYS A 115 -11.11 -12.76 6.69
C LYS A 115 -10.27 -11.57 7.09
N LYS A 116 -10.95 -10.48 7.43
CA LYS A 116 -10.33 -9.27 7.97
C LYS A 116 -9.81 -9.56 9.38
N LEU A 117 -8.58 -9.16 9.65
CA LEU A 117 -8.01 -9.17 10.99
C LEU A 117 -8.28 -7.79 11.58
N ASP A 118 -9.46 -7.64 12.14
CA ASP A 118 -10.04 -6.38 12.59
C ASP A 118 -9.81 -6.10 14.09
N GLN A 119 -9.00 -6.91 14.78
CA GLN A 119 -8.53 -6.59 16.13
C GLN A 119 -7.34 -5.63 16.04
N PRO A 120 -7.55 -4.30 16.23
CA PRO A 120 -6.43 -3.38 16.24
C PRO A 120 -5.52 -3.70 17.41
N LEU A 121 -4.23 -3.86 17.12
CA LEU A 121 -3.20 -3.95 18.15
C LEU A 121 -2.62 -2.55 18.36
N ALA A 122 -2.51 -2.13 19.62
CA ALA A 122 -1.81 -0.90 19.98
C ALA A 122 -0.31 -1.06 19.72
N TYR A 123 0.38 0.01 19.31
CA TYR A 123 1.83 -0.05 19.07
C TYR A 123 2.62 -0.37 20.34
N SER A 124 2.16 0.09 21.50
CA SER A 124 2.76 -0.24 22.80
C SER A 124 2.74 -1.73 23.12
N SER A 125 1.82 -2.50 22.53
CA SER A 125 1.76 -3.95 22.75
C SER A 125 3.00 -4.69 22.27
N ALA A 126 3.88 -4.07 21.46
CA ALA A 126 5.16 -4.67 21.06
C ALA A 126 6.17 -4.83 22.21
N TYR A 127 5.86 -4.30 23.40
CA TYR A 127 6.68 -4.34 24.59
C TYR A 127 5.87 -4.83 25.80
N THR A 128 6.53 -5.50 26.74
CA THR A 128 5.96 -5.74 28.07
C THR A 128 6.00 -4.47 28.92
N ASN A 129 5.25 -4.45 30.03
CA ASN A 129 5.26 -3.36 31.01
C ASN A 129 6.65 -3.03 31.59
N LYS A 130 7.64 -3.93 31.47
CA LYS A 130 9.04 -3.69 31.85
C LYS A 130 9.76 -2.67 30.96
N ASN A 131 9.20 -2.32 29.80
CA ASN A 131 9.77 -1.39 28.82
C ASN A 131 8.89 -0.15 28.64
N ALA A 132 8.44 0.44 29.75
CA ALA A 132 7.52 1.58 29.77
C ALA A 132 8.01 2.79 28.94
N ASN A 133 9.33 3.04 28.93
CA ASN A 133 9.90 4.14 28.16
C ASN A 133 9.77 3.93 26.64
N GLU A 134 10.03 2.73 26.15
CA GLU A 134 9.83 2.39 24.74
C GLU A 134 8.35 2.37 24.36
N GLN A 135 7.47 1.84 25.23
CA GLN A 135 6.02 1.91 25.05
C GLN A 135 5.53 3.35 24.91
N ALA A 136 5.91 4.22 25.85
CA ALA A 136 5.50 5.62 25.85
C ALA A 136 5.96 6.36 24.59
N LYS A 137 7.17 6.05 24.09
CA LYS A 137 7.65 6.63 22.83
C LYS A 137 6.83 6.15 21.64
N LEU A 138 6.50 4.86 21.55
CA LEU A 138 5.65 4.35 20.47
C LEU A 138 4.23 4.93 20.51
N ASN A 139 3.63 5.07 21.71
CA ASN A 139 2.29 5.64 21.88
C ASN A 139 2.18 7.09 21.39
N ARG A 140 3.26 7.86 21.46
CA ARG A 140 3.28 9.23 20.90
C ARG A 140 3.02 9.25 19.38
N TYR A 141 3.31 8.16 18.68
CA TYR A 141 3.10 8.06 17.23
C TYR A 141 1.81 7.35 16.84
N GLU A 142 1.13 6.66 17.77
CA GLU A 142 -0.09 5.89 17.51
C GLU A 142 -1.16 6.71 16.77
N GLN A 143 -1.26 8.00 17.08
CA GLN A 143 -2.22 8.91 16.45
C GLN A 143 -1.61 9.80 15.36
N SER A 144 -0.32 9.66 15.05
CA SER A 144 0.39 10.53 14.09
C SER A 144 -0.23 10.51 12.69
N TRP A 145 -0.84 9.39 12.31
CA TRP A 145 -1.52 9.25 11.02
C TRP A 145 -2.65 10.27 10.82
N GLU A 146 -3.46 10.47 11.87
CA GLU A 146 -4.65 11.34 11.81
C GLU A 146 -4.41 12.73 12.36
N ASN A 147 -3.44 12.88 13.28
CA ASN A 147 -3.31 14.10 14.08
C ASN A 147 -2.05 14.90 13.77
N GLU A 148 -1.02 14.33 13.14
CA GLU A 148 0.23 15.06 12.88
C GLU A 148 0.11 15.92 11.61
N PRO A 149 0.17 17.27 11.72
CA PRO A 149 0.03 18.14 10.57
C PRO A 149 1.28 18.16 9.70
N ILE A 150 1.10 17.93 8.40
CA ILE A 150 2.15 17.95 7.39
C ILE A 150 2.03 19.25 6.60
N ARG A 151 3.05 20.11 6.72
CA ARG A 151 3.13 21.36 5.95
C ARG A 151 3.12 21.09 4.44
N PRO A 152 2.68 22.05 3.61
CA PRO A 152 2.79 21.96 2.16
C PRO A 152 4.19 21.56 1.70
N HIS A 153 4.27 20.62 0.76
CA HIS A 153 5.51 20.16 0.12
C HIS A 153 6.54 19.56 1.08
N GLN A 154 6.11 19.11 2.27
CA GLN A 154 6.97 18.49 3.27
C GLN A 154 6.73 16.98 3.38
N THR A 155 7.76 16.30 3.90
CA THR A 155 7.70 14.88 4.26
C THR A 155 8.00 14.70 5.73
N ILE A 156 7.16 13.93 6.43
CA ILE A 156 7.40 13.53 7.82
C ILE A 156 7.32 12.01 7.97
N ILE A 157 7.76 11.51 9.12
CA ILE A 157 7.56 10.11 9.52
C ILE A 157 6.30 10.02 10.36
N VAL A 158 5.40 9.11 9.98
CA VAL A 158 4.19 8.74 10.73
C VAL A 158 4.13 7.23 10.90
N THR A 159 3.30 6.73 11.80
CA THR A 159 2.93 5.31 11.89
C THR A 159 1.49 5.11 11.47
N SER A 160 1.12 3.88 11.11
CA SER A 160 -0.29 3.53 10.89
C SER A 160 -1.06 3.66 12.21
N PRO A 161 -2.37 3.97 12.18
CA PRO A 161 -3.19 4.00 13.40
C PRO A 161 -3.16 2.66 14.15
N ASP A 162 -3.10 1.56 13.39
CA ASP A 162 -3.13 0.21 13.94
C ASP A 162 -1.83 -0.56 13.66
N ALA A 163 -1.42 -1.41 14.60
CA ALA A 163 -0.50 -2.49 14.34
C ALA A 163 -1.22 -3.71 13.76
N PHE A 164 -0.53 -4.51 12.96
CA PHE A 164 -1.12 -5.62 12.23
C PHE A 164 -0.84 -6.94 12.94
N GLN A 165 -1.89 -7.65 13.33
CA GLN A 165 -1.76 -9.05 13.75
C GLN A 165 -1.31 -9.92 12.58
N LEU A 166 -0.40 -10.85 12.86
CA LEU A 166 0.00 -11.92 11.94
C LEU A 166 -0.59 -13.23 12.47
N VAL A 167 -1.27 -13.98 11.60
CA VAL A 167 -1.86 -15.30 11.86
C VAL A 167 -0.88 -16.40 11.46
N ASP A 168 -0.21 -16.25 10.31
CA ASP A 168 0.81 -17.19 9.80
C ASP A 168 2.12 -16.46 9.49
N ASN A 169 2.56 -15.59 10.42
CA ASN A 169 3.79 -14.79 10.30
C ASN A 169 3.88 -13.95 8.99
N GLY A 170 2.74 -13.53 8.43
CA GLY A 170 2.70 -12.80 7.15
C GLY A 170 2.58 -13.67 5.91
N ASN A 171 2.60 -15.01 6.03
CA ASN A 171 2.44 -15.91 4.90
C ASN A 171 0.97 -15.97 4.50
N ASN A 172 0.68 -15.80 3.21
CA ASN A 172 -0.69 -15.77 2.67
C ASN A 172 -1.60 -14.68 3.27
N GLU A 173 -0.98 -13.64 3.83
CA GLU A 173 -1.67 -12.47 4.35
C GLU A 173 -1.52 -11.30 3.37
N ASP A 174 -2.59 -10.54 3.26
CA ASP A 174 -2.70 -9.40 2.38
C ASP A 174 -3.06 -8.14 3.17
N LEU A 175 -2.49 -7.02 2.74
CA LEU A 175 -2.81 -5.71 3.24
C LEU A 175 -3.80 -5.06 2.27
N LEU A 176 -4.94 -4.66 2.82
CA LEU A 176 -6.06 -4.07 2.09
C LEU A 176 -6.11 -2.57 2.37
N VAL A 177 -6.37 -1.77 1.34
CA VAL A 177 -6.82 -0.39 1.50
C VAL A 177 -8.32 -0.40 1.71
N VAL A 178 -8.77 0.15 2.84
CA VAL A 178 -10.19 0.23 3.21
C VAL A 178 -10.56 1.65 3.62
N THR A 179 -11.84 2.00 3.52
CA THR A 179 -12.31 3.28 4.08
C THR A 179 -12.25 3.22 5.60
N GLN A 180 -11.90 4.34 6.23
CA GLN A 180 -11.76 4.42 7.68
C GLN A 180 -13.11 4.45 8.40
N ASP A 181 -14.07 5.17 7.81
CA ASP A 181 -15.46 5.17 8.24
C ASP A 181 -16.34 4.43 7.22
N ASN A 182 -17.41 3.83 7.68
CA ASN A 182 -18.46 3.18 6.87
C ASN A 182 -19.22 4.15 5.95
N TYR A 183 -18.71 5.35 5.66
CA TYR A 183 -19.21 6.22 4.60
C TYR A 183 -18.89 5.59 3.23
N THR A 184 -19.74 4.62 2.86
CA THR A 184 -20.35 4.22 1.57
C THR A 184 -19.81 4.71 0.22
N ASN A 185 -18.65 5.33 0.13
CA ASN A 185 -18.00 5.71 -1.12
C ASN A 185 -16.75 4.87 -1.32
N LYS A 186 -16.96 3.61 -1.75
CA LYS A 186 -15.91 2.81 -2.43
C LYS A 186 -15.27 3.55 -3.62
N SER A 187 -15.86 4.68 -4.05
CA SER A 187 -15.41 5.58 -5.11
C SER A 187 -14.10 6.33 -4.82
N VAL A 188 -13.41 6.11 -3.69
CA VAL A 188 -12.10 6.73 -3.40
C VAL A 188 -10.93 5.75 -3.40
N ILE A 189 -11.17 4.45 -3.62
CA ILE A 189 -10.13 3.41 -3.64
C ILE A 189 -10.02 2.81 -5.05
N SER A 190 -8.81 2.55 -5.52
CA SER A 190 -8.60 1.90 -6.82
C SER A 190 -9.13 0.45 -6.80
N GLN A 191 -9.91 0.05 -7.80
CA GLN A 191 -10.39 -1.34 -7.90
C GLN A 191 -9.27 -2.36 -8.20
N LYS A 192 -8.18 -1.94 -8.84
CA LYS A 192 -7.06 -2.82 -9.23
C LYS A 192 -5.89 -2.81 -8.25
N HIS A 193 -5.73 -1.72 -7.50
CA HIS A 193 -4.54 -1.45 -6.68
C HIS A 193 -4.94 -1.16 -5.24
N ASN A 194 -5.70 -2.07 -4.61
CA ASN A 194 -6.19 -1.92 -3.24
C ASN A 194 -5.72 -3.05 -2.31
N LYS A 195 -4.91 -3.97 -2.81
CA LYS A 195 -4.48 -5.17 -2.10
C LYS A 195 -3.04 -5.50 -2.48
N LEU A 196 -2.23 -5.91 -1.50
CA LEU A 196 -0.86 -6.39 -1.72
C LEU A 196 -0.51 -7.43 -0.65
N SER A 197 0.20 -8.50 -1.02
CA SER A 197 0.69 -9.45 -0.03
C SER A 197 1.67 -8.79 0.94
N LEU A 198 1.55 -9.07 2.25
CA LEU A 198 2.46 -8.56 3.27
C LEU A 198 3.92 -8.93 2.99
N SER A 199 4.14 -10.08 2.33
CA SER A 199 5.46 -10.56 1.92
C SER A 199 6.13 -9.69 0.84
N GLN A 200 5.32 -8.96 0.07
CA GLN A 200 5.77 -8.12 -1.06
C GLN A 200 5.99 -6.65 -0.66
N ILE A 201 5.71 -6.30 0.60
CA ILE A 201 5.88 -4.92 1.10
C ILE A 201 7.38 -4.62 1.24
N HIS A 202 7.80 -3.57 0.53
CA HIS A 202 9.14 -3.02 0.65
C HIS A 202 9.20 -2.01 1.80
N ALA A 203 9.81 -2.42 2.91
CA ALA A 203 10.14 -1.58 4.05
C ALA A 203 11.45 -2.06 4.68
N LYS A 204 12.25 -1.14 5.23
CA LYS A 204 13.49 -1.51 5.93
C LYS A 204 13.15 -2.24 7.23
N LYS A 205 13.59 -3.51 7.34
CA LYS A 205 13.44 -4.30 8.56
C LYS A 205 14.28 -3.71 9.69
N VAL A 206 13.71 -3.62 10.89
CA VAL A 206 14.41 -3.20 12.12
C VAL A 206 14.24 -4.24 13.22
N ASN A 207 15.20 -4.27 14.16
CA ASN A 207 15.26 -5.30 15.20
C ASN A 207 14.47 -4.94 16.46
N LYS A 208 14.28 -3.64 16.74
CA LYS A 208 13.48 -3.16 17.88
C LYS A 208 12.26 -2.42 17.37
N ALA A 209 11.11 -2.64 18.01
CA ALA A 209 9.85 -1.98 17.64
C ALA A 209 9.99 -0.45 17.59
N ILE A 210 10.68 0.14 18.57
CA ILE A 210 10.91 1.59 18.62
C ILE A 210 11.72 2.14 17.44
N ASP A 211 12.52 1.32 16.75
CA ASP A 211 13.39 1.79 15.66
C ASP A 211 12.61 2.08 14.38
N ILE A 212 11.31 1.76 14.31
CA ILE A 212 10.45 2.17 13.20
C ILE A 212 10.24 3.69 13.15
N VAL A 213 10.27 4.37 14.32
CA VAL A 213 10.04 5.83 14.43
C VAL A 213 11.32 6.65 14.63
N LYS A 214 12.48 6.01 14.73
CA LYS A 214 13.80 6.67 14.76
C LYS A 214 14.30 6.95 13.35
#